data_AF-A0AAP3DKW9-F1
#
_entry.id   AF-A0AAP3DKW9-F1
#
_cell.length_a   1.000
_cell.length_b   1.000
_cell.length_c   1.000
_cell.angle_alpha   90.00
_cell.angle_beta   90.00
_cell.angle_gamma   90.00
#
_symmetry.space_group_name_H-M   'P 1'
#
loop_
_entity.id
_entity.type
_entity.pdbx_description
1 polymer ?
#
loop_
_entity_poly.entity_id
_entity_poly.type
_entity_poly.pdbx_seq_one_letter_code
_entity_poly.pdbx_strand_id
1 'polypeptide(L)'
;MASKMLYYLAAEEDHWLDELLDYFPVMNATVPTKKTLQMIEEQMKAGEITQSVLVINVTGLEERLPTLLEEYRNLDYVQKQPLYLVGIKEGDEEQWRNNYPQAKIIVITGFLVEFDFEVVCREMEADLGGK
;
A
#
# COMPACT_ATOMS: atom_id res chain seq x y z
N MET A 1 -19.54 11.43 8.36
CA MET A 1 -19.13 10.01 8.41
C MET A 1 -17.64 9.98 8.15
N ALA A 2 -16.85 9.26 8.94
CA ALA A 2 -15.43 9.06 8.64
C ALA A 2 -15.34 8.20 7.38
N SER A 3 -14.78 8.74 6.30
CA SER A 3 -14.57 8.03 5.05
C SER A 3 -13.21 7.36 5.10
N LYS A 4 -13.19 6.06 4.85
CA LYS A 4 -12.02 5.19 4.92
C LYS A 4 -11.77 4.62 3.53
N MET A 5 -10.51 4.52 3.13
CA MET A 5 -10.16 4.03 1.81
C MET A 5 -8.84 3.26 1.83
N LEU A 6 -8.84 2.05 1.28
CA LEU A 6 -7.60 1.36 0.92
C LEU A 6 -7.19 1.77 -0.49
N TYR A 7 -5.95 2.19 -0.67
CA TYR A 7 -5.39 2.46 -2.00
C TYR A 7 -4.42 1.37 -2.38
N TYR A 8 -4.73 0.66 -3.45
CA TYR A 8 -3.82 -0.32 -4.03
C TYR A 8 -3.13 0.26 -5.26
N LEU A 9 -1.81 0.36 -5.21
CA LEU A 9 -0.98 0.98 -6.22
C LEU A 9 -0.06 -0.06 -6.87
N ALA A 10 -0.38 -0.45 -8.11
CA ALA A 10 0.41 -1.42 -8.87
C ALA A 10 0.63 -0.97 -10.32
N ALA A 11 1.73 -1.42 -10.92
CA ALA A 11 2.03 -1.15 -12.33
C ALA A 11 1.07 -1.91 -13.27
N GLU A 12 0.71 -3.12 -12.88
CA GLU A 12 -0.09 -4.08 -13.65
C GLU A 12 -1.10 -4.77 -12.72
N GLU A 13 -2.11 -5.41 -13.30
CA GLU A 13 -3.00 -6.28 -12.53
C GLU A 13 -2.23 -7.52 -12.05
N ASP A 14 -2.55 -7.96 -10.83
CA ASP A 14 -1.85 -9.06 -10.17
C ASP A 14 -2.79 -9.76 -9.17
N HIS A 15 -2.33 -10.89 -8.63
CA HIS A 15 -3.11 -11.66 -7.66
C HIS A 15 -3.34 -10.93 -6.33
N TRP A 16 -2.50 -9.96 -5.98
CA TRP A 16 -2.71 -9.16 -4.77
C TRP A 16 -3.95 -8.29 -4.91
N LEU A 17 -4.17 -7.71 -6.09
CA LEU A 17 -5.36 -6.91 -6.37
C LEU A 17 -6.64 -7.74 -6.22
N ASP A 18 -6.69 -8.93 -6.82
CA ASP A 18 -7.86 -9.81 -6.77
C ASP A 18 -8.23 -10.15 -5.33
N GLU A 19 -7.26 -10.61 -4.54
CA GLU A 19 -7.47 -11.02 -3.15
C GLU A 19 -7.85 -9.83 -2.23
N LEU A 20 -7.26 -8.64 -2.48
CA LEU A 20 -7.64 -7.42 -1.74
C LEU A 20 -9.04 -6.92 -2.12
N LEU A 21 -9.47 -7.09 -3.37
CA LEU A 21 -10.84 -6.75 -3.82
C LEU A 21 -11.87 -7.65 -3.13
N ASP A 22 -11.55 -8.93 -2.94
CA ASP A 22 -12.41 -9.88 -2.24
C ASP A 22 -12.51 -9.59 -0.74
N TYR A 23 -11.43 -9.10 -0.11
CA TYR A 23 -11.40 -8.79 1.32
C TYR A 23 -11.95 -7.40 1.66
N PHE A 24 -11.58 -6.36 0.90
CA PHE A 24 -11.88 -4.96 1.22
C PHE A 24 -13.01 -4.38 0.35
N PRO A 25 -14.18 -4.06 0.93
CA PRO A 25 -15.28 -3.46 0.18
C PRO A 25 -15.03 -1.99 -0.21
N VAL A 26 -14.01 -1.35 0.39
CA VAL A 26 -13.66 0.06 0.20
C VAL A 26 -12.21 0.19 -0.26
N MET A 27 -11.98 -0.16 -1.52
CA MET A 27 -10.67 -0.08 -2.15
C MET A 27 -10.71 0.72 -3.46
N ASN A 28 -9.64 1.46 -3.71
CA ASN A 28 -9.37 2.09 -4.99
C ASN A 28 -8.01 1.60 -5.53
N ALA A 29 -8.05 0.90 -6.66
CA ALA A 29 -6.87 0.38 -7.33
C ALA A 29 -6.48 1.28 -8.49
N THR A 30 -5.20 1.66 -8.57
CA THR A 30 -4.74 2.63 -9.57
C THR A 30 -3.23 2.56 -9.78
N VAL A 31 -2.73 3.14 -10.87
CA VAL A 31 -1.30 3.12 -11.19
C VAL A 31 -0.56 4.12 -10.29
N PRO A 32 0.60 3.73 -9.71
CA PRO A 32 1.41 4.63 -8.89
C PRO A 32 2.06 5.70 -9.75
N THR A 33 1.48 6.88 -9.72
CA THR A 33 2.05 8.08 -10.36
C THR A 33 2.05 9.23 -9.36
N LYS A 34 2.87 10.25 -9.63
CA LYS A 34 2.85 11.51 -8.87
C LYS A 34 1.44 12.10 -8.79
N LYS A 35 0.71 12.08 -9.91
CA LYS A 35 -0.67 12.60 -9.98
C LYS A 35 -1.62 11.80 -9.08
N THR A 36 -1.44 10.48 -9.04
CA THR A 36 -2.21 9.61 -8.14
C THR A 36 -1.99 9.97 -6.68
N LEU A 37 -0.73 10.11 -6.26
CA LEU A 37 -0.41 10.50 -4.89
C LEU A 37 -0.95 11.89 -4.53
N GLN A 38 -0.87 12.86 -5.46
CA GLN A 38 -1.45 14.19 -5.29
C GLN A 38 -2.98 14.16 -5.16
N MET A 39 -3.66 13.32 -5.94
CA MET A 39 -5.10 13.14 -5.83
C MET A 39 -5.49 12.62 -4.44
N ILE A 40 -4.74 11.65 -3.91
CA ILE A 40 -4.98 11.12 -2.55
C ILE A 40 -4.78 12.22 -1.51
N GLU A 41 -3.68 12.97 -1.61
CA GLU A 41 -3.39 14.12 -0.74
C GLU A 41 -4.52 15.15 -0.75
N GLU A 42 -5.05 15.49 -1.93
CA GLU A 42 -6.16 16.43 -2.09
C GLU A 42 -7.46 15.92 -1.45
N GLN A 43 -7.80 14.64 -1.66
CA GLN A 43 -8.97 14.01 -1.04
C GLN A 43 -8.87 14.01 0.48
N MET A 44 -7.68 13.75 1.02
CA MET A 44 -7.43 13.80 2.46
C MET A 44 -7.49 15.22 3.01
N LYS A 45 -6.88 16.18 2.32
CA LYS A 45 -6.91 17.60 2.69
C LYS A 45 -8.32 18.18 2.66
N ALA A 46 -9.15 17.74 1.71
CA ALA A 46 -10.56 18.11 1.62
C ALA A 46 -11.44 17.45 2.71
N GLY A 47 -10.91 16.48 3.45
CA GLY A 47 -11.66 15.70 4.43
C GLY A 47 -12.63 14.69 3.81
N GLU A 48 -12.53 14.46 2.50
CA GLU A 48 -13.29 13.42 1.79
C GLU A 48 -12.84 12.03 2.24
N ILE A 49 -11.59 11.89 2.64
CA ILE A 49 -11.00 10.68 3.22
C ILE A 49 -10.31 11.05 4.52
N THR A 50 -10.78 10.48 5.61
CA THR A 50 -10.30 10.77 6.96
C THR A 50 -9.22 9.79 7.43
N GLN A 51 -9.14 8.62 6.79
CA GLN A 51 -8.18 7.58 7.09
C GLN A 51 -7.96 6.73 5.84
N SER A 52 -6.70 6.42 5.54
CA SER A 52 -6.37 5.54 4.44
C SER A 52 -5.21 4.63 4.75
N VAL A 53 -5.11 3.54 4.00
CA VAL A 53 -3.94 2.68 3.96
C VAL A 53 -3.46 2.66 2.52
N LEU A 54 -2.17 2.90 2.31
CA LEU A 54 -1.55 2.79 1.00
C LEU A 54 -0.83 1.45 0.90
N VAL A 55 -1.16 0.68 -0.12
CA VAL A 55 -0.50 -0.58 -0.47
C VAL A 55 0.15 -0.38 -1.84
N ILE A 56 1.47 -0.52 -1.92
CA ILE A 56 2.22 -0.44 -3.17
C ILE A 56 2.78 -1.82 -3.47
N ASN A 57 2.37 -2.41 -4.59
CA ASN A 57 3.05 -3.58 -5.10
C ASN A 57 4.31 -3.13 -5.84
N VAL A 58 5.47 -3.56 -5.33
CA VAL A 58 6.76 -3.13 -5.85
C VAL A 58 7.16 -3.84 -7.14
N THR A 59 6.46 -4.92 -7.50
CA THR A 59 6.70 -5.72 -8.70
C THR A 59 6.50 -4.85 -9.95
N GLY A 60 7.52 -4.75 -10.79
CA GLY A 60 7.48 -3.92 -12.00
C GLY A 60 7.62 -2.41 -11.75
N LEU A 61 7.94 -1.99 -10.52
CA LEU A 61 8.21 -0.60 -10.16
C LEU A 61 9.66 -0.31 -9.79
N GLU A 62 10.58 -1.27 -9.96
CA GLU A 62 11.94 -1.22 -9.42
C GLU A 62 12.68 0.08 -9.75
N GLU A 63 12.56 0.56 -10.99
CA GLU A 63 13.23 1.77 -11.45
C GLU A 63 12.57 3.07 -10.98
N ARG A 64 11.25 3.05 -10.73
CA ARG A 64 10.44 4.26 -10.45
C ARG A 64 10.06 4.40 -9.00
N LEU A 65 10.15 3.33 -8.23
CA LEU A 65 9.75 3.28 -6.83
C LEU A 65 10.52 4.27 -5.95
N PRO A 66 11.85 4.44 -6.07
CA PRO A 66 12.56 5.43 -5.25
C PRO A 66 11.98 6.85 -5.42
N THR A 67 11.74 7.26 -6.66
CA THR A 67 11.13 8.56 -6.98
C THR A 67 9.70 8.64 -6.45
N LEU A 68 8.90 7.58 -6.59
CA LEU A 68 7.54 7.55 -6.07
C LEU A 68 7.51 7.69 -4.54
N LEU A 69 8.43 7.02 -3.84
CA LEU A 69 8.51 7.07 -2.38
C LEU A 69 9.07 8.41 -1.89
N GLU A 70 9.92 9.08 -2.67
CA GLU A 70 10.30 10.47 -2.41
C GLU A 70 9.11 11.42 -2.53
N GLU A 71 8.31 11.29 -3.61
CA GLU A 71 7.07 12.06 -3.77
C GLU A 71 6.10 11.81 -2.62
N TYR A 72 5.93 10.54 -2.19
CA TYR A 72 5.12 10.18 -1.02
C TYR A 72 5.57 10.92 0.25
N ARG A 73 6.89 10.99 0.52
CA ARG A 73 7.43 11.68 1.71
C ARG A 73 7.21 13.19 1.69
N ASN A 74 7.04 13.77 0.50
CA ASN A 74 6.82 15.20 0.32
C ASN A 74 5.34 15.63 0.46
N LEU A 75 4.43 14.69 0.74
CA LEU A 75 2.99 14.94 0.87
C LEU A 75 2.57 14.86 2.34
N ASP A 76 1.98 15.93 2.88
CA ASP A 76 1.80 16.15 4.32
C ASP A 76 0.78 15.21 4.96
N TYR A 77 -0.28 14.84 4.24
CA TYR A 77 -1.32 13.96 4.75
C TYR A 77 -1.05 12.51 4.41
N VAL A 78 -0.63 12.25 3.16
CA VAL A 78 -0.32 10.91 2.65
C VAL A 78 0.84 10.27 3.42
N GLN A 79 1.90 11.01 3.76
CA GLN A 79 3.04 10.44 4.49
C GLN A 79 2.72 9.97 5.92
N LYS A 80 1.58 10.39 6.48
CA LYS A 80 1.12 10.01 7.82
C LYS A 80 0.27 8.74 7.81
N GLN A 81 -0.08 8.24 6.63
CA GLN A 81 -0.90 7.05 6.48
C GLN A 81 -0.03 5.80 6.48
N PRO A 82 -0.54 4.67 7.01
CA PRO A 82 0.17 3.41 6.92
C PRO A 82 0.50 3.05 5.47
N LEU A 83 1.76 2.68 5.25
CA LEU A 83 2.30 2.27 3.95
C LEU A 83 2.72 0.81 4.01
N TYR A 84 2.17 0.01 3.11
CA TYR A 84 2.54 -1.38 2.88
C TYR A 84 3.27 -1.50 1.56
N LEU A 85 4.41 -2.19 1.56
CA LEU A 85 5.12 -2.60 0.35
C LEU A 85 4.97 -4.10 0.20
N VAL A 86 4.27 -4.53 -0.85
CA VAL A 86 3.95 -5.93 -1.14
C VAL A 86 4.63 -6.41 -2.42
N GLY A 87 4.66 -7.72 -2.65
CA GLY A 87 5.32 -8.30 -3.83
C GLY A 87 6.85 -8.41 -3.68
N ILE A 88 7.37 -8.31 -2.46
CA ILE A 88 8.80 -8.40 -2.19
C ILE A 88 9.21 -9.87 -2.21
N LYS A 89 10.33 -10.16 -2.89
CA LYS A 89 10.88 -11.51 -3.01
C LYS A 89 11.52 -11.95 -1.70
N GLU A 90 11.45 -13.25 -1.45
CA GLU A 90 12.16 -13.89 -0.34
C GLU A 90 13.67 -13.62 -0.43
N GLY A 91 14.27 -13.22 0.70
CA GLY A 91 15.69 -12.85 0.79
C GLY A 91 15.98 -11.35 0.69
N ASP A 92 15.06 -10.55 0.16
CA ASP A 92 15.27 -9.09 0.05
C ASP A 92 14.72 -8.31 1.26
N GLU A 93 13.98 -8.97 2.16
CA GLU A 93 13.24 -8.34 3.26
C GLU A 93 14.07 -7.34 4.07
N GLU A 94 15.26 -7.76 4.50
CA GLU A 94 16.13 -6.94 5.35
C GLU A 94 16.59 -5.67 4.62
N GLN A 95 16.91 -5.78 3.33
CA GLN A 95 17.26 -4.63 2.50
C GLN A 95 16.07 -3.66 2.39
N TRP A 96 14.86 -4.16 2.18
CA TRP A 96 13.66 -3.33 2.10
C TRP A 96 13.33 -2.64 3.41
N ARG A 97 13.42 -3.36 4.54
CA ARG A 97 13.21 -2.80 5.88
C ARG A 97 14.22 -1.71 6.20
N ASN A 98 15.49 -1.89 5.81
CA ASN A 98 16.54 -0.89 6.01
C ASN A 98 16.32 0.37 5.16
N ASN A 99 15.88 0.21 3.92
CA ASN A 99 15.66 1.33 3.00
C ASN A 99 14.37 2.12 3.31
N TYR A 100 13.36 1.45 3.86
CA TYR A 100 12.03 1.99 4.09
C TYR A 100 11.50 1.66 5.50
N PRO A 101 12.13 2.16 6.56
CA PRO A 101 11.83 1.77 7.93
C PRO A 101 10.42 2.16 8.40
N GLN A 102 9.78 3.13 7.75
CA GLN A 102 8.40 3.52 8.03
C GLN A 102 7.34 2.64 7.34
N ALA A 103 7.74 1.77 6.41
CA ALA A 103 6.82 0.93 5.64
C ALA A 103 6.70 -0.47 6.26
N LYS A 104 5.51 -1.05 6.19
CA LYS A 104 5.27 -2.46 6.48
C LYS A 104 5.64 -3.28 5.26
N ILE A 105 6.70 -4.06 5.40
CA ILE A 105 7.30 -4.88 4.34
C ILE A 105 6.64 -6.25 4.35
N ILE A 106 6.00 -6.62 3.24
CA ILE A 106 5.30 -7.89 3.07
C ILE A 106 6.02 -8.72 2.00
N VAL A 107 6.59 -9.84 2.45
CA VAL A 107 7.39 -10.75 1.64
C VAL A 107 6.52 -11.93 1.24
N ILE A 108 6.55 -12.30 -0.04
CA ILE A 108 5.98 -13.56 -0.49
C ILE A 108 7.07 -14.61 -0.33
N THR A 109 6.97 -15.42 0.73
CA THR A 109 7.72 -16.68 0.82
C THR A 109 7.26 -17.54 -0.35
N GLY A 110 8.19 -18.12 -1.13
CA GLY A 110 7.90 -18.74 -2.44
C GLY A 110 6.83 -19.85 -2.49
N PHE A 111 6.21 -20.18 -1.36
CA PHE A 111 5.01 -21.01 -1.24
C PHE A 111 3.79 -20.16 -0.87
N LEU A 112 2.85 -20.01 -1.81
CA LEU A 112 1.51 -19.44 -1.60
C LEU A 112 0.75 -20.04 -0.41
N VAL A 113 1.13 -21.25 0.03
CA VAL A 113 0.49 -21.98 1.14
C VAL A 113 1.02 -21.58 2.52
N GLU A 114 2.20 -20.94 2.59
CA GLU A 114 2.82 -20.49 3.85
C GLU A 114 2.59 -18.99 4.09
N PHE A 115 2.25 -18.25 3.03
CA PHE A 115 1.91 -16.84 3.14
C PHE A 115 0.47 -16.66 3.63
N ASP A 116 0.32 -16.23 4.89
CA ASP A 116 -0.99 -15.96 5.48
C ASP A 116 -1.51 -14.58 5.03
N PHE A 117 -2.15 -14.56 3.86
CA PHE A 117 -2.76 -13.36 3.28
C PHE A 117 -3.82 -12.75 4.21
N GLU A 118 -4.58 -13.60 4.89
CA GLU A 118 -5.65 -13.16 5.79
C GLU A 118 -5.10 -12.37 6.98
N VAL A 119 -3.95 -12.78 7.54
CA VAL A 119 -3.27 -12.02 8.59
C VAL A 119 -2.88 -10.63 8.10
N VAL A 120 -2.33 -10.50 6.90
CA VAL A 120 -1.96 -9.20 6.33
C VAL A 120 -3.19 -8.31 6.13
N CYS A 121 -4.29 -8.88 5.62
CA CYS A 121 -5.55 -8.15 5.49
C CYS A 121 -6.11 -7.69 6.83
N ARG A 122 -6.08 -8.54 7.86
CA ARG A 122 -6.53 -8.14 9.21
C ARG A 122 -5.68 -7.00 9.78
N GLU A 123 -4.37 -6.99 9.52
CA GLU A 123 -3.51 -5.87 9.92
C GLU A 123 -3.86 -4.57 9.15
N MET A 124 -4.08 -4.66 7.84
CA MET A 124 -4.50 -3.51 7.03
C MET A 124 -5.87 -2.97 7.45
N GLU A 125 -6.80 -3.86 7.81
CA GLU A 125 -8.11 -3.50 8.33
C GLU A 125 -8.00 -2.78 9.68
N ALA A 126 -7.15 -3.27 10.59
CA ALA A 126 -6.88 -2.61 11.86
C ALA A 126 -6.27 -1.21 11.65
N ASP A 127 -5.34 -1.07 10.69
CA ASP A 127 -4.75 0.20 10.28
C ASP A 127 -5.75 1.16 9.62
N LEU A 128 -6.77 0.64 8.93
CA LEU A 128 -7.94 1.39 8.48
C LEU A 128 -8.92 1.73 9.63
N GLY A 129 -8.59 1.37 10.87
CA GLY A 129 -9.42 1.60 12.05
C GLY A 129 -10.62 0.66 12.14
N GLY A 130 -10.53 -0.50 11.49
CA GLY A 130 -11.38 -1.66 11.77
C GLY A 130 -11.15 -2.14 13.21
N LYS A 131 -12.18 -2.76 13.79
CA LYS A 131 -12.19 -3.22 15.19
C LYS A 131 -11.72 -4.66 15.30
#